data_AF-F0Y559-F1
#
_entry.id   AF-F0Y559-F1
#
_cell.length_a   1.000
_cell.length_b   1.000
_cell.length_c   1.000
_cell.angle_alpha   90.00
_cell.angle_beta   90.00
_cell.angle_gamma   90.00
#
_symmetry.space_group_name_H-M   'P 1'
#
loop_
_entity.id
_entity.type
_entity.pdbx_description
1 polymer ?
#
loop_
_entity_poly.entity_id
_entity_poly.type
_entity_poly.pdbx_seq_one_letter_code
_entity_poly.pdbx_strand_id
1 'polypeptide(L)'
;MSRGDRDAVVAAVAHMAFGSSFWHGSHTRLGNVADNGLIQVIAYADYQVMVRHLVGGVYRRPAASGNATRDRVLLSLSSSRDRPSAADAARGLTDLFLTRPADEWKDYIATIDVPDYFTTFAGIVLELLTLVAPNSPHLVDEVVQIGARAFNLSDAVVAFMTDELLPAQRAAVAELPSPLSALERAGLACKFVGTMLKLGYAFLWQEYFFPWSRVYLCIYGVATNDLGAALMPMVNKVANLLTGFKHADADQQRCERVYAADDRCRKLDVAPHAKWHESSANGLLDLALLADDVHKLTSTKARAASPLGRFAAPFADGWAALFLAA
;
A
#
# COMPACT_ATOMS: atom_id res chain seq x y z
N MET A 1 -3.61 14.58 4.96
CA MET A 1 -3.47 14.66 3.50
C MET A 1 -3.85 16.04 2.95
N SER A 2 -3.22 16.55 1.88
CA SER A 2 -3.66 17.78 1.20
C SER A 2 -4.96 17.55 0.40
N ARG A 3 -5.57 18.60 -0.19
CA ARG A 3 -6.74 18.39 -1.08
C ARG A 3 -6.34 17.66 -2.36
N GLY A 4 -5.27 18.11 -3.03
CA GLY A 4 -4.81 17.48 -4.28
C GLY A 4 -4.41 16.01 -4.11
N ASP A 5 -3.84 15.65 -2.96
CA ASP A 5 -3.50 14.24 -2.67
C ASP A 5 -4.75 13.37 -2.45
N ARG A 6 -5.75 13.91 -1.76
CA ARG A 6 -7.03 13.20 -1.60
C ARG A 6 -7.71 13.01 -2.96
N ASP A 7 -7.72 14.05 -3.77
CA ASP A 7 -8.29 14.01 -5.11
C ASP A 7 -7.53 12.97 -5.98
N ALA A 8 -6.21 12.88 -5.85
CA ALA A 8 -5.40 11.88 -6.55
C ALA A 8 -5.70 10.44 -6.12
N VAL A 9 -5.72 10.16 -4.81
CA VAL A 9 -6.05 8.83 -4.27
C VAL A 9 -7.48 8.43 -4.67
N VAL A 10 -8.45 9.35 -4.51
CA VAL A 10 -9.85 9.10 -4.89
C VAL A 10 -9.97 8.82 -6.38
N ALA A 11 -9.32 9.62 -7.23
CA ALA A 11 -9.33 9.41 -8.68
C ALA A 11 -8.71 8.05 -9.04
N ALA A 12 -7.54 7.71 -8.48
CA ALA A 12 -6.86 6.47 -8.75
C ALA A 12 -7.69 5.24 -8.30
N VAL A 13 -8.31 5.30 -7.11
CA VAL A 13 -9.21 4.24 -6.61
C VAL A 13 -10.47 4.11 -7.46
N ALA A 14 -11.09 5.22 -7.86
CA ALA A 14 -12.26 5.20 -8.74
C ALA A 14 -11.94 4.56 -10.09
N HIS A 15 -10.77 4.86 -10.66
CA HIS A 15 -10.31 4.24 -11.89
C HIS A 15 -9.98 2.77 -11.73
N MET A 16 -9.36 2.37 -10.63
CA MET A 16 -9.13 0.94 -10.35
C MET A 16 -10.45 0.17 -10.24
N ALA A 17 -11.45 0.72 -9.57
CA ALA A 17 -12.77 0.09 -9.46
C ALA A 17 -13.41 -0.08 -10.85
N PHE A 18 -13.39 0.96 -11.69
CA PHE A 18 -13.88 0.89 -13.06
C PHE A 18 -13.03 -0.08 -13.92
N GLY A 19 -11.71 0.01 -13.81
CA GLY A 19 -10.76 -0.74 -14.63
C GLY A 19 -10.81 -2.24 -14.33
N SER A 20 -10.82 -2.61 -13.06
CA SER A 20 -10.93 -4.00 -12.62
C SER A 20 -12.31 -4.58 -12.99
N SER A 21 -13.41 -3.86 -12.72
CA SER A 21 -14.75 -4.37 -13.04
C SER A 21 -15.02 -4.51 -14.53
N PHE A 22 -14.51 -3.59 -15.37
CA PHE A 22 -14.80 -3.59 -16.81
C PHE A 22 -13.77 -4.39 -17.63
N TRP A 23 -12.47 -4.24 -17.34
CA TRP A 23 -11.42 -4.81 -18.17
C TRP A 23 -10.93 -6.17 -17.67
N HIS A 24 -10.94 -6.42 -16.37
CA HIS A 24 -10.54 -7.73 -15.87
C HIS A 24 -11.48 -8.83 -16.38
N GLY A 25 -12.79 -8.58 -16.35
CA GLY A 25 -13.81 -9.49 -16.91
C GLY A 25 -13.69 -9.72 -18.43
N SER A 26 -12.91 -8.90 -19.15
CA SER A 26 -12.66 -9.09 -20.58
C SER A 26 -11.61 -10.16 -20.89
N HIS A 27 -10.86 -10.63 -19.88
CA HIS A 27 -9.75 -11.58 -20.01
C HIS A 27 -8.69 -11.14 -21.05
N THR A 28 -8.53 -9.82 -21.25
CA THR A 28 -7.56 -9.26 -22.20
C THR A 28 -6.24 -8.91 -21.51
N ARG A 29 -5.16 -8.87 -22.30
CA ARG A 29 -3.87 -8.33 -21.85
C ARG A 29 -3.98 -6.86 -21.42
N LEU A 30 -4.87 -6.08 -22.03
CA LEU A 30 -5.14 -4.70 -21.64
C LEU A 30 -5.70 -4.63 -20.21
N GLY A 31 -6.66 -5.49 -19.85
CA GLY A 31 -7.19 -5.53 -18.48
C GLY A 31 -6.11 -5.83 -17.44
N ASN A 32 -5.25 -6.83 -17.71
CA ASN A 32 -4.12 -7.12 -16.82
C ASN A 32 -3.13 -5.95 -16.69
N VAL A 33 -2.83 -5.24 -17.79
CA VAL A 33 -1.94 -4.07 -17.76
C VAL A 33 -2.58 -2.91 -17.00
N ALA A 34 -3.88 -2.67 -17.20
CA ALA A 34 -4.62 -1.63 -16.51
C ALA A 34 -4.69 -1.88 -15.00
N ASP A 35 -5.01 -3.10 -14.55
CA ASP A 35 -5.08 -3.43 -13.12
C ASP A 35 -3.73 -3.17 -12.42
N ASN A 36 -2.65 -3.72 -12.97
CA ASN A 36 -1.33 -3.57 -12.37
C ASN A 36 -0.85 -2.12 -12.41
N GLY A 37 -1.06 -1.41 -13.52
CA GLY A 37 -0.67 -0.01 -13.65
C GLY A 37 -1.43 0.89 -12.67
N LEU A 38 -2.73 0.67 -12.49
CA LEU A 38 -3.55 1.44 -11.56
C LEU A 38 -3.16 1.18 -10.11
N ILE A 39 -2.90 -0.08 -9.73
CA ILE A 39 -2.42 -0.42 -8.39
C ILE A 39 -1.06 0.24 -8.11
N GLN A 40 -0.15 0.26 -9.10
CA GLN A 40 1.14 0.94 -8.96
C GLN A 40 0.96 2.45 -8.69
N VAL A 41 0.06 3.11 -9.43
CA VAL A 41 -0.23 4.54 -9.22
C VAL A 41 -0.86 4.81 -7.85
N ILE A 42 -1.79 3.95 -7.38
CA ILE A 42 -2.39 4.07 -6.04
C ILE A 42 -1.31 3.91 -4.96
N ALA A 43 -0.53 2.84 -5.01
CA ALA A 43 0.52 2.59 -4.03
C ALA A 43 1.56 3.72 -4.03
N TYR A 44 1.89 4.27 -5.20
CA TYR A 44 2.79 5.39 -5.31
C TYR A 44 2.19 6.69 -4.74
N ALA A 45 0.88 6.92 -4.91
CA ALA A 45 0.18 8.03 -4.29
C ALA A 45 0.20 7.92 -2.76
N ASP A 46 -0.10 6.74 -2.22
CA ASP A 46 -0.06 6.46 -0.78
C ASP A 46 1.36 6.67 -0.22
N TYR A 47 2.38 6.16 -0.91
CA TYR A 47 3.77 6.41 -0.56
C TYR A 47 4.11 7.91 -0.54
N GLN A 48 3.74 8.65 -1.60
CA GLN A 48 3.98 10.09 -1.65
C GLN A 48 3.26 10.83 -0.51
N VAL A 49 2.06 10.41 -0.13
CA VAL A 49 1.35 10.96 1.03
C VAL A 49 2.15 10.75 2.32
N MET A 50 2.70 9.54 2.50
CA MET A 50 3.53 9.18 3.66
C MET A 50 4.74 10.11 3.76
N VAL A 51 5.53 10.26 2.69
CA VAL A 51 6.86 10.89 2.78
C VAL A 51 6.91 12.39 2.46
N ARG A 52 5.87 12.97 1.83
CA ARG A 52 5.94 14.36 1.34
C ARG A 52 6.23 15.40 2.41
N HIS A 53 5.81 15.17 3.64
CA HIS A 53 6.05 16.12 4.73
C HIS A 53 7.47 15.99 5.32
N LEU A 54 8.20 14.92 5.00
CA LEU A 54 9.62 14.71 5.35
C LEU A 54 10.55 15.45 4.39
N VAL A 55 10.09 15.65 3.16
CA VAL A 55 10.77 16.41 2.11
C VAL A 55 10.43 17.90 2.28
N GLY A 56 11.41 18.77 2.07
CA GLY A 56 11.29 20.17 2.45
C GLY A 56 10.10 20.92 1.80
N GLY A 57 9.18 21.43 2.62
CA GLY A 57 8.77 22.83 2.50
C GLY A 57 7.35 23.23 2.04
N VAL A 58 6.27 22.63 2.55
CA VAL A 58 4.96 23.34 2.60
C VAL A 58 4.71 23.98 3.98
N TYR A 59 5.39 23.52 5.03
CA TYR A 59 5.28 24.09 6.39
C TYR A 59 6.62 24.45 7.06
N ARG A 60 7.75 24.15 6.43
CA ARG A 60 9.06 24.72 6.78
C ARG A 60 9.41 25.76 5.72
N ARG A 61 9.97 26.90 6.15
CA ARG A 61 10.64 27.89 5.31
C ARG A 61 11.39 27.25 4.13
N PRO A 62 11.46 27.93 2.96
CA PRO A 62 12.23 27.44 1.83
C PRO A 62 13.64 27.08 2.28
N ALA A 63 14.00 25.81 2.06
CA ALA A 63 15.28 25.16 2.33
C ALA A 63 15.83 25.24 3.77
N ALA A 64 15.81 24.12 4.48
CA ALA A 64 16.76 23.85 5.56
C ALA A 64 17.55 22.54 5.39
N SER A 65 17.13 21.61 4.53
CA SER A 65 17.94 20.42 4.21
C SER A 65 18.72 20.50 2.90
N GLY A 66 18.36 21.38 1.95
CA GLY A 66 19.17 21.69 0.75
C GLY A 66 19.56 20.51 -0.15
N ASN A 67 19.05 19.31 0.10
CA ASN A 67 19.50 18.08 -0.53
C ASN A 67 18.47 17.62 -1.55
N ALA A 68 18.51 18.24 -2.73
CA ALA A 68 17.64 17.91 -3.86
C ALA A 68 17.70 16.41 -4.22
N THR A 69 18.85 15.76 -4.02
CA THR A 69 19.01 14.32 -4.24
C THR A 69 18.18 13.51 -3.26
N ARG A 70 18.25 13.83 -1.96
CA ARG A 70 17.42 13.15 -0.94
C ARG A 70 15.94 13.32 -1.22
N ASP A 71 15.53 14.55 -1.52
CA ASP A 71 14.14 14.88 -1.78
C ASP A 71 13.62 14.15 -3.02
N ARG A 72 14.44 14.02 -4.07
CA ARG A 72 14.14 13.19 -5.25
C ARG A 72 14.02 11.70 -4.90
N VAL A 73 14.98 11.15 -4.14
CA VAL A 73 14.93 9.74 -3.72
C VAL A 73 13.64 9.44 -2.97
N LEU A 74 13.22 10.33 -2.06
CA LEU A 74 12.00 10.17 -1.28
C LEU A 74 10.72 10.42 -2.10
N LEU A 75 10.66 11.40 -2.99
CA LEU A 75 9.41 11.68 -3.73
C LEU A 75 9.25 10.82 -4.98
N SER A 76 10.35 10.48 -5.65
CA SER A 76 10.36 9.80 -6.95
C SER A 76 10.79 8.34 -6.89
N LEU A 77 11.22 7.83 -5.71
CA LEU A 77 11.81 6.50 -5.58
C LEU A 77 12.87 6.24 -6.67
N SER A 78 13.72 7.24 -6.89
CA SER A 78 14.77 7.20 -7.90
C SER A 78 15.84 8.23 -7.54
N SER A 79 17.10 7.89 -7.82
CA SER A 79 18.24 8.80 -7.68
C SER A 79 18.60 9.51 -8.97
N SER A 80 18.30 8.89 -10.12
CA SER A 80 18.76 9.30 -11.44
C SER A 80 17.79 10.16 -12.22
N ARG A 81 16.48 10.12 -11.92
CA ARG A 81 15.46 10.89 -12.63
C ARG A 81 14.36 11.40 -11.72
N ASP A 82 13.86 12.58 -12.04
CA ASP A 82 12.61 13.08 -11.50
C ASP A 82 11.45 12.35 -12.19
N ARG A 83 10.49 11.87 -11.41
CA ARG A 83 9.27 11.23 -11.91
C ARG A 83 8.07 12.15 -11.72
N PRO A 84 7.02 12.06 -12.58
CA PRO A 84 5.77 12.75 -12.34
C PRO A 84 5.21 12.41 -10.96
N SER A 85 4.45 13.33 -10.36
CA SER A 85 3.75 12.99 -9.12
C SER A 85 2.69 11.91 -9.38
N ALA A 86 2.32 11.15 -8.36
CA ALA A 86 1.26 10.16 -8.49
C ALA A 86 -0.08 10.83 -8.88
N ALA A 87 -0.29 12.09 -8.48
CA ALA A 87 -1.43 12.89 -8.89
C ALA A 87 -1.40 13.21 -10.41
N ASP A 88 -0.23 13.47 -10.98
CA ASP A 88 -0.07 13.67 -12.42
C ASP A 88 -0.31 12.37 -13.18
N ALA A 89 0.24 11.26 -12.69
CA ALA A 89 0.01 9.93 -13.26
C ALA A 89 -1.48 9.54 -13.24
N ALA A 90 -2.17 9.75 -12.11
CA ALA A 90 -3.60 9.48 -11.97
C ALA A 90 -4.45 10.37 -12.89
N ARG A 91 -4.08 11.65 -13.07
CA ARG A 91 -4.73 12.53 -14.05
C ARG A 91 -4.49 12.04 -15.48
N GLY A 92 -3.26 11.67 -15.82
CA GLY A 92 -2.94 11.11 -17.13
C GLY A 92 -3.75 9.85 -17.46
N LEU A 93 -4.02 8.99 -16.47
CA LEU A 93 -4.91 7.84 -16.60
C LEU A 93 -6.38 8.21 -16.73
N THR A 94 -6.81 9.28 -16.05
CA THR A 94 -8.17 9.81 -16.21
C THR A 94 -8.39 10.31 -17.62
N ASP A 95 -7.44 11.12 -18.11
CA ASP A 95 -7.50 11.73 -19.42
C ASP A 95 -7.41 10.69 -20.54
N LEU A 96 -6.71 9.58 -20.32
CA LEU A 96 -6.61 8.45 -21.26
C LEU A 96 -7.98 8.03 -21.79
N PHE A 97 -8.91 7.73 -20.89
CA PHE A 97 -10.23 7.19 -21.25
C PHE A 97 -11.14 8.23 -21.91
N LEU A 98 -10.84 9.52 -21.73
CA LEU A 98 -11.62 10.63 -22.29
C LEU A 98 -11.09 11.10 -23.65
N THR A 99 -9.78 10.95 -23.88
CA THR A 99 -9.09 11.66 -24.97
C THR A 99 -8.46 10.75 -26.00
N ARG A 100 -8.23 9.46 -25.70
CA ARG A 100 -7.54 8.53 -26.60
C ARG A 100 -8.43 7.37 -27.04
N PRO A 101 -8.24 6.85 -28.26
CA PRO A 101 -8.93 5.65 -28.72
C PRO A 101 -8.45 4.40 -27.94
N ALA A 102 -9.34 3.41 -27.82
CA ALA A 102 -9.13 2.25 -26.94
C ALA A 102 -7.93 1.36 -27.31
N ASP A 103 -7.54 1.34 -28.58
CA ASP A 103 -6.39 0.61 -29.10
C ASP A 103 -5.04 1.23 -28.68
N GLU A 104 -5.01 2.51 -28.28
CA GLU A 104 -3.81 3.17 -27.74
C GLU A 104 -3.62 2.98 -26.24
N TRP A 105 -4.64 2.49 -25.51
CA TRP A 105 -4.64 2.56 -24.05
C TRP A 105 -3.53 1.74 -23.40
N LYS A 106 -3.29 0.53 -23.91
CA LYS A 106 -2.26 -0.35 -23.38
C LYS A 106 -0.88 0.30 -23.45
N ASP A 107 -0.56 0.88 -24.60
CA ASP A 107 0.75 1.46 -24.85
C ASP A 107 0.93 2.74 -24.03
N TYR A 108 -0.12 3.56 -23.90
CA TYR A 108 -0.09 4.73 -23.02
C TYR A 108 0.11 4.35 -21.55
N ILE A 109 -0.62 3.35 -21.02
CA ILE A 109 -0.45 2.90 -19.62
C ILE A 109 0.99 2.45 -19.38
N ALA A 110 1.59 1.73 -20.34
CA ALA A 110 2.98 1.30 -20.25
C ALA A 110 4.00 2.46 -20.29
N THR A 111 3.61 3.65 -20.74
CA THR A 111 4.48 4.84 -20.76
C THR A 111 4.41 5.68 -19.49
N ILE A 112 3.49 5.38 -18.56
CA ILE A 112 3.36 6.12 -17.31
C ILE A 112 4.61 5.88 -16.46
N ASP A 113 5.39 6.94 -16.26
CA ASP A 113 6.66 6.86 -15.55
C ASP A 113 6.49 6.88 -14.02
N VAL A 114 5.89 5.83 -13.47
CA VAL A 114 5.85 5.59 -12.01
C VAL A 114 6.86 4.53 -11.60
N PRO A 115 7.32 4.53 -10.33
CA PRO A 115 8.18 3.47 -9.82
C PRO A 115 7.50 2.11 -9.99
N ASP A 116 8.29 1.07 -10.24
CA ASP A 116 7.72 -0.26 -10.39
C ASP A 116 7.07 -0.72 -9.09
N TYR A 117 6.27 -1.77 -9.20
CA TYR A 117 5.51 -2.34 -8.11
C TYR A 117 6.39 -2.68 -6.88
N PHE A 118 7.51 -3.37 -7.08
CA PHE A 118 8.35 -3.83 -5.98
C PHE A 118 9.07 -2.66 -5.31
N THR A 119 9.60 -1.73 -6.10
CA THR A 119 10.25 -0.53 -5.56
C THR A 119 9.27 0.31 -4.73
N THR A 120 8.02 0.46 -5.19
CA THR A 120 6.98 1.23 -4.48
C THR A 120 6.63 0.59 -3.14
N PHE A 121 6.28 -0.69 -3.13
CA PHE A 121 5.90 -1.38 -1.90
C PHE A 121 7.06 -1.51 -0.91
N ALA A 122 8.28 -1.71 -1.40
CA ALA A 122 9.46 -1.68 -0.55
C ALA A 122 9.68 -0.31 0.08
N GLY A 123 9.50 0.79 -0.67
CA GLY A 123 9.56 2.14 -0.10
C GLY A 123 8.56 2.37 1.03
N ILE A 124 7.32 1.88 0.87
CA ILE A 124 6.29 1.91 1.91
C ILE A 124 6.70 1.10 3.15
N VAL A 125 7.14 -0.14 2.96
CA VAL A 125 7.57 -1.04 4.05
C VAL A 125 8.75 -0.42 4.79
N LEU A 126 9.75 0.09 4.08
CA LEU A 126 10.94 0.68 4.67
C LEU A 126 10.64 1.98 5.42
N GLU A 127 9.74 2.81 4.91
CA GLU A 127 9.27 4.02 5.61
C GLU A 127 8.65 3.65 6.95
N LEU A 128 7.70 2.71 6.93
CA LEU A 128 6.96 2.27 8.11
C LEU A 128 7.88 1.62 9.14
N LEU A 129 8.80 0.77 8.71
CA LEU A 129 9.78 0.14 9.61
C LEU A 129 10.74 1.18 10.21
N THR A 130 11.17 2.17 9.44
CA THR A 130 12.02 3.27 9.94
C THR A 130 11.30 4.11 11.00
N LEU A 131 10.00 4.37 10.81
CA LEU A 131 9.17 5.09 11.79
C LEU A 131 8.86 4.26 13.05
N VAL A 132 8.60 2.96 12.90
CA VAL A 132 8.25 2.05 14.01
C VAL A 132 9.46 1.65 14.84
N ALA A 133 10.61 1.41 14.19
CA ALA A 133 11.82 0.90 14.82
C ALA A 133 13.06 1.80 14.58
N PRO A 134 12.99 3.12 14.87
CA PRO A 134 14.08 4.04 14.54
C PRO A 134 15.39 3.74 15.27
N ASN A 135 15.32 3.05 16.41
CA ASN A 135 16.48 2.68 17.24
C ASN A 135 17.03 1.27 16.91
N SER A 136 16.44 0.57 15.94
CA SER A 136 16.85 -0.78 15.55
C SER A 136 17.11 -0.87 14.05
N PRO A 137 18.08 -0.09 13.52
CA PRO A 137 18.36 -0.04 12.08
C PRO A 137 18.68 -1.43 11.50
N HIS A 138 19.37 -2.28 12.27
CA HIS A 138 19.68 -3.66 11.88
C HIS A 138 18.43 -4.50 11.55
N LEU A 139 17.32 -4.33 12.28
CA LEU A 139 16.07 -5.04 11.97
C LEU A 139 15.53 -4.63 10.60
N VAL A 140 15.62 -3.33 10.27
CA VAL A 140 15.18 -2.82 8.98
C VAL A 140 16.07 -3.35 7.86
N ASP A 141 17.39 -3.38 8.08
CA ASP A 141 18.36 -3.91 7.12
C ASP A 141 18.14 -5.42 6.87
N GLU A 142 17.87 -6.20 7.92
CA GLU A 142 17.55 -7.63 7.81
C GLU A 142 16.26 -7.87 7.02
N VAL A 143 15.21 -7.07 7.26
CA VAL A 143 13.95 -7.18 6.53
C VAL A 143 14.16 -6.89 5.03
N VAL A 144 15.01 -5.92 4.67
CA VAL A 144 15.38 -5.69 3.25
C VAL A 144 16.00 -6.95 2.66
N GLN A 145 16.96 -7.57 3.33
CA GLN A 145 17.66 -8.76 2.82
C GLN A 145 16.75 -9.99 2.74
N ILE A 146 15.82 -10.15 3.67
CA ILE A 146 14.81 -11.22 3.62
C ILE A 146 13.84 -10.96 2.47
N GLY A 147 13.33 -9.73 2.34
CA GLY A 147 12.43 -9.32 1.26
C GLY A 147 13.07 -9.48 -0.11
N ALA A 148 14.29 -8.97 -0.29
CA ALA A 148 15.03 -9.08 -1.55
C ALA A 148 15.15 -10.53 -2.04
N ARG A 149 15.46 -11.47 -1.14
CA ARG A 149 15.54 -12.89 -1.46
C ARG A 149 14.17 -13.51 -1.70
N ALA A 150 13.17 -13.20 -0.88
CA ALA A 150 11.82 -13.75 -1.01
C ALA A 150 11.14 -13.35 -2.33
N PHE A 151 11.39 -12.12 -2.79
CA PHE A 151 10.81 -11.55 -4.00
C PHE A 151 11.76 -11.60 -5.22
N ASN A 152 12.95 -12.20 -5.08
CA ASN A 152 13.97 -12.29 -6.13
C ASN A 152 14.26 -10.92 -6.79
N LEU A 153 14.43 -9.89 -5.96
CA LEU A 153 14.72 -8.54 -6.44
C LEU A 153 16.11 -8.48 -7.08
N SER A 154 16.26 -7.68 -8.14
CA SER A 154 17.58 -7.48 -8.77
C SER A 154 18.55 -6.73 -7.86
N ASP A 155 19.85 -6.99 -8.01
CA ASP A 155 20.92 -6.31 -7.24
C ASP A 155 20.82 -4.78 -7.32
N ALA A 156 20.44 -4.23 -8.48
CA ALA A 156 20.26 -2.78 -8.66
C ALA A 156 19.13 -2.22 -7.78
N VAL A 157 18.04 -2.96 -7.63
CA VAL A 157 16.89 -2.58 -6.78
C VAL A 157 17.28 -2.69 -5.31
N VAL A 158 18.00 -3.75 -4.92
CA VAL A 158 18.51 -3.91 -3.55
C VAL A 158 19.48 -2.79 -3.19
N ALA A 159 20.45 -2.48 -4.06
CA ALA A 159 21.41 -1.40 -3.87
C ALA A 159 20.71 -0.04 -3.73
N PHE A 160 19.73 0.27 -4.60
CA PHE A 160 18.93 1.48 -4.43
C PHE A 160 18.24 1.55 -3.06
N MET A 161 17.67 0.44 -2.59
CA MET A 161 17.01 0.38 -1.29
C MET A 161 17.97 0.60 -0.12
N THR A 162 19.11 -0.10 -0.11
CA THR A 162 20.06 -0.08 1.01
C THR A 162 20.94 1.15 1.03
N ASP A 163 21.37 1.61 -0.15
CA ASP A 163 22.44 2.60 -0.27
C ASP A 163 21.89 4.02 -0.48
N GLU A 164 20.66 4.15 -0.98
CA GLU A 164 20.06 5.45 -1.31
C GLU A 164 18.77 5.72 -0.52
N LEU A 165 17.77 4.85 -0.64
CA LEU A 165 16.44 5.08 -0.08
C LEU A 165 16.41 5.02 1.44
N LEU A 166 16.90 3.93 2.02
CA LEU A 166 16.86 3.73 3.47
C LEU A 166 17.68 4.78 4.24
N PRO A 167 18.90 5.18 3.80
CA PRO A 167 19.61 6.32 4.38
C PRO A 167 18.83 7.63 4.26
N ALA A 168 18.19 7.89 3.11
CA ALA A 168 17.36 9.09 2.91
C ALA A 168 16.18 9.13 3.89
N GLN A 169 15.47 8.01 4.08
CA GLN A 169 14.36 7.89 5.01
C GLN A 169 14.81 8.08 6.46
N ARG A 170 15.88 7.41 6.89
CA ARG A 170 16.44 7.55 8.24
C ARG A 170 16.83 8.99 8.55
N ALA A 171 17.48 9.67 7.61
CA ALA A 171 17.82 11.08 7.75
C ALA A 171 16.56 11.96 7.89
N ALA A 172 15.54 11.73 7.07
CA ALA A 172 14.29 12.49 7.12
C ALA A 172 13.53 12.26 8.44
N VAL A 173 13.46 11.01 8.91
CA VAL A 173 12.82 10.64 10.18
C VAL A 173 13.57 11.24 11.38
N ALA A 174 14.90 11.28 11.35
CA ALA A 174 15.71 11.93 12.38
C ALA A 174 15.50 13.46 12.45
N GLU A 175 15.07 14.09 11.35
CA GLU A 175 14.79 15.54 11.26
C GLU A 175 13.37 15.93 11.70
N LEU A 176 12.53 14.95 12.08
CA LEU A 176 11.19 15.20 12.60
C LEU A 176 11.27 16.13 13.82
N PRO A 177 10.43 17.18 13.90
CA PRO A 177 10.46 18.14 15.01
C PRO A 177 10.28 17.50 16.39
N SER A 178 9.56 16.39 16.45
CA SER A 178 9.44 15.55 17.63
C SER A 178 9.36 14.09 17.21
N PRO A 179 10.15 13.18 17.82
CA PRO A 179 10.01 11.76 17.59
C PRO A 179 8.60 11.26 17.90
N LEU A 180 8.21 10.14 17.28
CA LEU A 180 7.01 9.43 17.68
C LEU A 180 7.21 8.83 19.08
N SER A 181 6.20 8.97 19.93
CA SER A 181 6.14 8.31 21.24
C SER A 181 6.07 6.79 21.07
N ALA A 182 6.40 6.04 22.13
CA ALA A 182 6.30 4.57 22.10
C ALA A 182 4.88 4.08 21.76
N LEU A 183 3.84 4.77 22.25
CA LEU A 183 2.44 4.43 21.96
C LEU A 183 2.05 4.72 20.50
N GLU A 184 2.48 5.86 19.94
CA GLU A 184 2.28 6.17 18.52
C GLU A 184 2.97 5.13 17.62
N ARG A 185 4.21 4.73 17.97
CA ARG A 185 4.94 3.67 17.25
C ARG A 185 4.24 2.32 17.35
N ALA A 186 3.78 1.92 18.54
CA ALA A 186 3.05 0.67 18.72
C ALA A 186 1.72 0.67 17.94
N GLY A 187 0.96 1.77 18.00
CA GLY A 187 -0.28 1.91 17.22
C GLY A 187 -0.02 1.88 15.71
N LEU A 188 1.04 2.52 15.24
CA LEU A 188 1.45 2.48 13.84
C LEU A 188 1.88 1.06 13.43
N ALA A 189 2.61 0.34 14.28
CA ALA A 189 3.02 -1.05 14.05
C ALA A 189 1.80 -1.98 13.91
N CYS A 190 0.81 -1.88 14.79
CA CYS A 190 -0.42 -2.66 14.69
C CYS A 190 -1.16 -2.38 13.37
N LYS A 191 -1.31 -1.12 12.98
CA LYS A 191 -1.93 -0.73 11.70
C LYS A 191 -1.16 -1.23 10.50
N PHE A 192 0.16 -1.14 10.53
CA PHE A 192 1.03 -1.68 9.50
C PHE A 192 0.85 -3.19 9.35
N VAL A 193 0.93 -3.94 10.45
CA VAL A 193 0.73 -5.40 10.43
C VAL A 193 -0.66 -5.77 9.91
N GLY A 194 -1.72 -5.12 10.41
CA GLY A 194 -3.09 -5.39 9.93
C GLY A 194 -3.26 -5.12 8.43
N THR A 195 -2.70 -4.01 7.93
CA THR A 195 -2.69 -3.68 6.50
C THR A 195 -1.92 -4.73 5.69
N MET A 196 -0.74 -5.14 6.16
CA MET A 196 0.08 -6.17 5.51
C MET A 196 -0.56 -7.56 5.56
N LEU A 197 -1.38 -7.89 6.55
CA LEU A 197 -2.11 -9.15 6.57
C LEU A 197 -3.07 -9.25 5.38
N LYS A 198 -3.82 -8.18 5.06
CA LYS A 198 -4.72 -8.17 3.90
C LYS A 198 -3.96 -8.23 2.57
N LEU A 199 -2.91 -7.42 2.43
CA LEU A 199 -2.11 -7.38 1.21
C LEU A 199 -1.32 -8.68 1.00
N GLY A 200 -0.70 -9.22 2.06
CA GLY A 200 -0.03 -10.51 2.05
C GLY A 200 -0.99 -11.65 1.71
N TYR A 201 -2.21 -11.61 2.24
CA TYR A 201 -3.24 -12.56 1.86
C TYR A 201 -3.68 -12.41 0.41
N ALA A 202 -3.76 -11.18 -0.12
CA ALA A 202 -4.01 -10.96 -1.54
C ALA A 202 -2.91 -11.61 -2.39
N PHE A 203 -1.63 -11.33 -2.11
CA PHE A 203 -0.49 -11.90 -2.84
C PHE A 203 -0.50 -13.43 -2.91
N LEU A 204 -0.99 -14.10 -1.86
CA LEU A 204 -1.15 -15.56 -1.87
C LEU A 204 -2.00 -16.04 -3.05
N TRP A 205 -3.00 -15.24 -3.45
CA TRP A 205 -3.92 -15.53 -4.54
C TRP A 205 -3.53 -14.87 -5.86
N GLN A 206 -2.41 -14.14 -5.91
CA GLN A 206 -1.90 -13.57 -7.15
C GLN A 206 -1.30 -14.68 -8.02
N GLU A 207 -1.91 -14.91 -9.18
CA GLU A 207 -1.45 -15.91 -10.14
C GLU A 207 -0.01 -15.61 -10.61
N TYR A 208 0.76 -16.68 -10.89
CA TYR A 208 2.15 -16.61 -11.38
C TYR A 208 3.17 -15.97 -10.42
N PHE A 209 2.75 -15.55 -9.23
CA PHE A 209 3.66 -14.97 -8.25
C PHE A 209 4.63 -16.01 -7.67
N PHE A 210 4.16 -17.25 -7.44
CA PHE A 210 4.99 -18.37 -7.03
C PHE A 210 5.30 -19.29 -8.23
N PRO A 211 6.49 -19.19 -8.86
CA PRO A 211 6.82 -19.94 -10.08
C PRO A 211 7.08 -21.44 -9.82
N TRP A 212 7.00 -21.90 -8.57
CA TRP A 212 7.26 -23.30 -8.22
C TRP A 212 6.02 -24.16 -8.47
N SER A 213 6.07 -25.00 -9.51
CA SER A 213 4.98 -25.89 -9.94
C SER A 213 4.34 -26.72 -8.83
N ARG A 214 5.12 -27.13 -7.81
CA ARG A 214 4.61 -27.87 -6.65
C ARG A 214 3.83 -26.99 -5.66
N VAL A 215 4.27 -25.77 -5.44
CA VAL A 215 3.59 -24.81 -4.57
C VAL A 215 2.32 -24.30 -5.25
N TYR A 216 2.37 -24.11 -6.57
CA TYR A 216 1.21 -23.77 -7.38
C TYR A 216 0.06 -24.77 -7.20
N LEU A 217 0.32 -26.07 -7.33
CA LEU A 217 -0.70 -27.10 -7.14
C LEU A 217 -1.25 -27.14 -5.70
N CYS A 218 -0.42 -26.86 -4.69
CA CYS A 218 -0.84 -26.84 -3.30
C CYS A 218 -1.70 -25.62 -2.95
N ILE A 219 -1.35 -24.43 -3.45
CA ILE A 219 -2.06 -23.17 -3.14
C ILE A 219 -3.34 -23.04 -3.96
N TYR A 220 -3.29 -23.38 -5.24
CA TYR A 220 -4.40 -23.19 -6.16
C TYR A 220 -5.25 -24.45 -6.38
N GLY A 221 -4.97 -25.54 -5.66
CA GLY A 221 -5.84 -26.71 -5.65
C GLY A 221 -7.23 -26.38 -5.07
N VAL A 222 -8.27 -27.06 -5.55
CA VAL A 222 -9.69 -26.79 -5.20
C VAL A 222 -9.91 -26.65 -3.69
N ALA A 223 -9.41 -27.61 -2.90
CA ALA A 223 -9.59 -27.61 -1.45
C ALA A 223 -8.92 -26.39 -0.77
N THR A 224 -7.72 -26.01 -1.20
CA THR A 224 -7.02 -24.84 -0.68
C THR A 224 -7.70 -23.56 -1.15
N ASN A 225 -8.16 -23.52 -2.39
CA ASN A 225 -8.89 -22.41 -2.98
C ASN A 225 -10.19 -22.10 -2.21
N ASP A 226 -10.95 -23.14 -1.85
CA ASP A 226 -12.17 -23.05 -1.05
C ASP A 226 -11.88 -22.65 0.40
N LEU A 227 -10.88 -23.26 1.02
CA LEU A 227 -10.42 -22.86 2.35
C LEU A 227 -9.99 -21.40 2.37
N GLY A 228 -9.30 -20.96 1.31
CA GLY A 228 -8.95 -19.57 1.10
C GLY A 228 -10.15 -18.64 1.14
N ALA A 229 -11.17 -18.95 0.33
CA ALA A 229 -12.40 -18.16 0.31
C ALA A 229 -13.07 -18.09 1.69
N ALA A 230 -13.08 -19.20 2.44
CA ALA A 230 -13.66 -19.26 3.78
C ALA A 230 -12.87 -18.47 4.84
N LEU A 231 -11.54 -18.33 4.66
CA LEU A 231 -10.68 -17.61 5.61
C LEU A 231 -10.65 -16.09 5.39
N MET A 232 -11.02 -15.59 4.21
CA MET A 232 -11.01 -14.14 3.92
C MET A 232 -11.71 -13.27 4.98
N PRO A 233 -12.93 -13.59 5.46
CA PRO A 233 -13.60 -12.77 6.47
C PRO A 233 -12.85 -12.75 7.81
N MET A 234 -12.19 -13.87 8.16
CA MET A 234 -11.37 -13.95 9.37
C MET A 234 -10.11 -13.09 9.22
N VAL A 235 -9.44 -13.15 8.07
CA VAL A 235 -8.28 -12.30 7.77
C VAL A 235 -8.66 -10.83 7.88
N ASN A 236 -9.77 -10.41 7.27
CA ASN A 236 -10.28 -9.05 7.37
C ASN A 236 -10.61 -8.67 8.81
N LYS A 237 -11.28 -9.55 9.58
CA LYS A 237 -11.62 -9.30 10.98
C LYS A 237 -10.37 -9.07 11.85
N VAL A 238 -9.35 -9.92 11.72
CA VAL A 238 -8.09 -9.78 12.47
C VAL A 238 -7.35 -8.51 12.04
N ALA A 239 -7.25 -8.26 10.74
CA ALA A 239 -6.63 -7.04 10.22
C ALA A 239 -7.34 -5.77 10.73
N ASN A 240 -8.67 -5.73 10.70
CA ASN A 240 -9.48 -4.61 11.18
C ASN A 240 -9.34 -4.39 12.69
N LEU A 241 -9.21 -5.47 13.47
CA LEU A 241 -8.92 -5.37 14.89
C LEU A 241 -7.57 -4.70 15.14
N LEU A 242 -6.54 -5.08 14.37
CA LEU A 242 -5.20 -4.51 14.49
C LEU A 242 -5.13 -3.07 14.00
N THR A 243 -5.82 -2.73 12.91
CA THR A 243 -5.78 -1.37 12.34
C THR A 243 -6.70 -0.40 13.07
N GLY A 244 -7.84 -0.88 13.56
CA GLY A 244 -8.90 -0.03 14.09
C GLY A 244 -9.51 0.91 13.03
N PHE A 245 -9.27 0.65 11.74
CA PHE A 245 -9.84 1.43 10.66
C PHE A 245 -11.35 1.21 10.55
N LYS A 246 -12.07 2.28 10.20
CA LYS A 246 -13.51 2.23 9.96
C LYS A 246 -13.74 2.07 8.47
N HIS A 247 -14.50 1.04 8.10
CA HIS A 247 -14.92 0.78 6.73
C HIS A 247 -16.39 1.15 6.57
N ALA A 248 -16.73 1.80 5.46
CA ALA A 248 -18.11 2.19 5.17
C ALA A 248 -18.97 0.99 4.77
N ASP A 249 -18.36 -0.01 4.14
CA ASP A 249 -19.04 -1.19 3.63
C ASP A 249 -18.69 -2.43 4.47
N ALA A 250 -19.65 -2.87 5.29
CA ALA A 250 -19.48 -4.05 6.13
C ALA A 250 -19.58 -5.36 5.32
N ASP A 251 -20.28 -5.36 4.20
CA ASP A 251 -20.43 -6.49 3.28
C ASP A 251 -19.09 -6.77 2.60
N GLN A 252 -18.37 -5.72 2.17
CA GLN A 252 -16.99 -5.83 1.68
C GLN A 252 -16.03 -6.43 2.72
N GLN A 253 -16.14 -6.05 4.00
CA GLN A 253 -15.28 -6.61 5.06
C GLN A 253 -15.61 -8.07 5.38
N ARG A 254 -16.88 -8.47 5.27
CA ARG A 254 -17.31 -9.87 5.45
C ARG A 254 -17.15 -10.72 4.19
N CYS A 255 -16.73 -10.12 3.07
CA CYS A 255 -16.68 -10.76 1.76
C CYS A 255 -18.04 -11.38 1.42
N GLU A 256 -19.11 -10.59 1.55
CA GLU A 256 -20.49 -10.98 1.25
C GLU A 256 -21.07 -9.95 0.28
N ARG A 257 -21.61 -10.39 -0.86
CA ARG A 257 -22.28 -9.53 -1.84
C ARG A 257 -21.39 -8.38 -2.33
N VAL A 258 -20.08 -8.62 -2.46
CA VAL A 258 -19.12 -7.58 -2.89
C VAL A 258 -19.34 -7.21 -4.36
N TYR A 259 -19.67 -8.21 -5.18
CA TYR A 259 -20.08 -8.08 -6.58
C TYR A 259 -20.97 -9.27 -6.96
N ALA A 260 -21.55 -9.23 -8.16
CA ALA A 260 -22.42 -10.31 -8.63
C ALA A 260 -21.66 -11.65 -8.73
N ALA A 261 -22.20 -12.70 -8.11
CA ALA A 261 -21.64 -14.05 -8.06
C ALA A 261 -20.30 -14.18 -7.29
N ASP A 262 -20.01 -13.29 -6.35
CA ASP A 262 -18.81 -13.34 -5.49
C ASP A 262 -18.67 -14.67 -4.72
N ASP A 263 -19.77 -15.24 -4.24
CA ASP A 263 -19.87 -16.52 -3.55
C ASP A 263 -19.41 -17.71 -4.40
N ARG A 264 -19.64 -17.63 -5.71
CA ARG A 264 -19.18 -18.62 -6.70
C ARG A 264 -17.77 -18.31 -7.15
N CYS A 265 -17.48 -17.09 -7.57
CA CYS A 265 -16.20 -16.70 -8.18
C CYS A 265 -15.01 -17.01 -7.28
N ARG A 266 -15.12 -16.79 -5.96
CA ARG A 266 -14.04 -17.10 -5.01
C ARG A 266 -13.71 -18.59 -4.87
N LYS A 267 -14.68 -19.46 -5.19
CA LYS A 267 -14.59 -20.93 -5.02
C LYS A 267 -14.30 -21.66 -6.32
N LEU A 268 -14.48 -20.99 -7.47
CA LEU A 268 -14.10 -21.57 -8.74
C LEU A 268 -12.60 -21.90 -8.71
N ASP A 269 -12.30 -23.16 -9.01
CA ASP A 269 -10.95 -23.73 -9.11
C ASP A 269 -10.09 -22.99 -10.14
N VAL A 270 -10.73 -22.48 -11.19
CA VAL A 270 -10.12 -21.69 -12.26
C VAL A 270 -10.01 -20.19 -11.96
N ALA A 271 -10.46 -19.71 -10.79
CA ALA A 271 -10.48 -18.28 -10.47
C ALA A 271 -9.97 -17.93 -9.05
N PRO A 272 -8.80 -18.44 -8.61
CA PRO A 272 -8.17 -17.97 -7.36
C PRO A 272 -7.98 -16.44 -7.36
N HIS A 273 -7.77 -15.87 -8.55
CA HIS A 273 -7.61 -14.44 -8.79
C HIS A 273 -8.78 -13.58 -8.28
N ALA A 274 -10.00 -14.11 -8.18
CA ALA A 274 -11.13 -13.37 -7.61
C ALA A 274 -10.86 -12.96 -6.14
N LYS A 275 -10.20 -13.83 -5.37
CA LYS A 275 -9.79 -13.52 -3.99
C LYS A 275 -8.70 -12.46 -3.94
N TRP A 276 -7.76 -12.50 -4.89
CA TRP A 276 -6.73 -11.47 -5.01
C TRP A 276 -7.37 -10.09 -5.16
N HIS A 277 -8.37 -9.92 -6.04
CA HIS A 277 -9.08 -8.64 -6.21
C HIS A 277 -9.73 -8.16 -4.92
N GLU A 278 -10.54 -9.01 -4.27
CA GLU A 278 -11.27 -8.63 -3.05
C GLU A 278 -10.33 -8.30 -1.88
N SER A 279 -9.28 -9.09 -1.69
CA SER A 279 -8.29 -8.84 -0.63
C SER A 279 -7.40 -7.65 -0.96
N SER A 280 -7.03 -7.43 -2.22
CA SER A 280 -6.26 -6.26 -2.65
C SER A 280 -7.06 -4.97 -2.47
N ALA A 281 -8.35 -4.96 -2.85
CA ALA A 281 -9.21 -3.80 -2.66
C ALA A 281 -9.30 -3.40 -1.18
N ASN A 282 -9.48 -4.38 -0.30
CA ASN A 282 -9.48 -4.17 1.16
C ASN A 282 -8.10 -3.71 1.68
N GLY A 283 -7.02 -4.32 1.21
CA GLY A 283 -5.65 -4.00 1.63
C GLY A 283 -5.17 -2.63 1.16
N LEU A 284 -5.50 -2.23 -0.08
CA LEU A 284 -5.17 -0.92 -0.64
C LEU A 284 -5.97 0.20 0.03
N LEU A 285 -7.23 -0.04 0.40
CA LEU A 285 -7.99 0.92 1.19
C LEU A 285 -7.35 1.13 2.58
N ASP A 286 -6.96 0.04 3.26
CA ASP A 286 -6.24 0.14 4.53
C ASP A 286 -4.88 0.84 4.35
N LEU A 287 -4.20 0.63 3.23
CA LEU A 287 -2.94 1.30 2.91
C LEU A 287 -3.12 2.82 2.77
N ALA A 288 -4.17 3.28 2.09
CA ALA A 288 -4.49 4.69 1.97
C ALA A 288 -4.81 5.33 3.33
N LEU A 289 -5.53 4.63 4.20
CA LEU A 289 -5.82 5.08 5.57
C LEU A 289 -4.54 5.11 6.42
N LEU A 290 -3.67 4.11 6.29
CA LEU A 290 -2.38 4.06 6.94
C LEU A 290 -1.47 5.20 6.47
N ALA A 291 -1.46 5.52 5.18
CA ALA A 291 -0.70 6.63 4.61
C ALA A 291 -1.13 7.98 5.21
N ASP A 292 -2.43 8.22 5.34
CA ASP A 292 -2.93 9.44 5.98
C ASP A 292 -2.61 9.48 7.48
N ASP A 293 -2.63 8.36 8.18
CA ASP A 293 -2.23 8.29 9.59
C ASP A 293 -0.72 8.54 9.78
N VAL A 294 0.13 7.97 8.93
CA VAL A 294 1.57 8.30 8.89
C VAL A 294 1.73 9.80 8.72
N HIS A 295 1.10 10.38 7.69
CA HIS A 295 1.16 11.81 7.40
C HIS A 295 0.71 12.67 8.60
N LYS A 296 -0.34 12.28 9.32
CA LYS A 296 -0.80 13.00 10.52
C LYS A 296 0.20 12.92 11.66
N LEU A 297 0.79 11.75 11.89
CA LEU A 297 1.72 11.50 12.99
C LEU A 297 3.06 12.23 12.81
N THR A 298 3.42 12.54 11.58
CA THR A 298 4.75 13.01 11.23
C THR A 298 4.73 14.48 10.75
N SER A 299 3.57 15.02 10.37
CA SER A 299 3.39 16.45 10.12
C SER A 299 3.07 17.25 11.39
N THR A 300 3.86 18.29 11.66
CA THR A 300 3.72 19.15 12.86
C THR A 300 2.35 19.81 12.98
N LYS A 301 1.80 20.27 11.85
CA LYS A 301 0.49 20.93 11.80
C LYS A 301 -0.65 19.96 12.16
N ALA A 302 -0.57 18.71 11.71
CA ALA A 302 -1.59 17.72 12.04
C ALA A 302 -1.48 17.26 13.50
N ARG A 303 -0.26 17.09 14.03
CA ARG A 303 -0.08 16.78 15.47
C ARG A 303 -0.60 17.90 16.38
N ALA A 304 -0.43 19.18 16.01
CA ALA A 304 -0.93 20.30 16.78
C ALA A 304 -2.46 20.47 16.70
N ALA A 305 -3.07 20.12 15.57
CA ALA A 305 -4.53 20.16 15.37
C ALA A 305 -5.25 18.92 15.92
N SER A 306 -4.50 17.87 16.22
CA SER A 306 -4.98 16.62 16.76
C SER A 306 -5.34 16.78 18.24
N PRO A 307 -6.58 16.49 18.68
CA PRO A 307 -6.96 16.45 20.10
C PRO A 307 -6.23 15.35 20.90
N LEU A 308 -5.25 14.67 20.31
CA LEU A 308 -4.74 13.38 20.74
C LEU A 308 -3.46 13.46 21.60
N GLY A 309 -3.49 14.35 22.58
CA GLY A 309 -3.01 14.00 23.93
C GLY A 309 -3.88 12.92 24.61
N ARG A 310 -4.78 12.24 23.87
CA ARG A 310 -5.82 11.31 24.34
C ARG A 310 -5.81 9.92 23.67
N PHE A 311 -4.73 9.51 23.00
CA PHE A 311 -4.64 8.23 22.27
C PHE A 311 -4.62 6.94 23.13
N ALA A 312 -4.92 7.01 24.42
CA ALA A 312 -5.00 5.82 25.28
C ALA A 312 -6.28 4.97 25.08
N ALA A 313 -7.31 5.46 24.38
CA ALA A 313 -8.63 4.84 24.39
C ALA A 313 -8.79 3.51 23.60
N PRO A 314 -8.27 3.33 22.37
CA PRO A 314 -8.57 2.11 21.62
C PRO A 314 -7.78 0.88 22.12
N PHE A 315 -6.72 1.07 22.91
CA PHE A 315 -5.98 -0.02 23.53
C PHE A 315 -6.77 -0.72 24.65
N ALA A 316 -7.70 -0.03 25.32
CA ALA A 316 -8.48 -0.60 26.41
C ALA A 316 -9.66 -1.44 25.90
N ASP A 317 -10.40 -0.93 24.90
CA ASP A 317 -11.68 -1.54 24.51
C ASP A 317 -11.52 -2.79 23.64
N GLY A 318 -10.47 -2.86 22.80
CA GLY A 318 -10.24 -4.00 21.90
C GLY A 318 -9.61 -5.22 22.60
N TRP A 319 -8.71 -5.01 23.56
CA TRP A 319 -8.02 -6.09 24.29
C TRP A 319 -8.82 -6.58 25.49
N ALA A 320 -9.63 -5.74 26.15
CA ALA A 320 -10.53 -6.20 27.21
C ALA A 320 -11.53 -7.24 26.69
N ALA A 321 -12.02 -7.08 25.45
CA ALA A 321 -12.88 -8.06 24.80
C ALA A 321 -12.17 -9.40 24.49
N LEU A 322 -10.85 -9.38 24.30
CA LEU A 322 -10.04 -10.58 24.01
C LEU A 322 -9.68 -11.37 25.28
N PHE A 323 -9.56 -10.70 26.43
CA PHE A 323 -9.27 -11.32 27.73
C PHE A 323 -10.53 -11.64 28.57
N LEU A 324 -11.70 -11.14 28.18
CA LEU A 324 -12.97 -11.48 28.82
C LEU A 324 -13.76 -12.58 28.07
N ALA A 325 -13.22 -13.08 26.95
CA ALA A 325 -13.82 -14.15 26.14
C ALA A 325 -12.97 -15.45 26.08
N ALA A 326 -11.94 -15.55 26.91
CA ALA A 326 -11.15 -16.76 27.17
C ALA A 326 -11.27 -17.14 28.65
#